data_AF-A0A822CKA3-F1
#
_entry.id   AF-A0A822CKA3-F1
#
_cell.length_a   1.000
_cell.length_b   1.000
_cell.length_c   1.000
_cell.angle_alpha   90.00
_cell.angle_beta   90.00
_cell.angle_gamma   90.00
#
_symmetry.space_group_name_H-M   'P 1'
#
loop_
_entity.id
_entity.type
_entity.pdbx_description
1 polymer ?
#
loop_
_entity_poly.entity_id
_entity_poly.type
_entity_poly.pdbx_seq_one_letter_code
_entity_poly.pdbx_strand_id
1 'polypeptide(L)'
;TITNAELIQFRKECSKFAYEDIKEVHKRRHILQPIALELFAADGRNYLLVFVRKERNKIYQRLLNSATELTDSAIHSVSGQRRSINIEQG
;
A
#
# COMPACT_ATOMS: atom_id res chain seq x y z
N THR A 1 4.44 43.72 1.81
CA THR A 1 3.19 42.98 1.56
C THR A 1 3.56 41.68 0.89
N ILE A 2 3.43 40.56 1.61
CA ILE A 2 3.69 39.22 1.06
C ILE A 2 2.62 38.98 0.00
N THR A 3 3.04 38.63 -1.21
CA THR A 3 2.13 38.47 -2.35
C THR A 3 1.40 37.13 -2.22
N ASN A 4 0.16 37.03 -2.72
CA ASN A 4 -0.59 35.75 -2.73
C ASN A 4 0.18 34.60 -3.41
N ALA A 5 1.17 34.90 -4.25
CA ALA A 5 2.05 33.92 -4.88
C ALA A 5 2.94 33.17 -3.86
N GLU A 6 3.39 33.83 -2.79
CA GLU A 6 4.25 33.21 -1.75
C GLU A 6 3.44 32.28 -0.81
N LEU A 7 2.12 32.49 -0.69
CA LEU A 7 1.22 31.59 0.04
C LEU A 7 0.93 30.28 -0.72
N ILE A 8 1.14 30.25 -2.04
CA ILE A 8 0.92 29.06 -2.88
C ILE A 8 2.10 28.06 -2.75
N GLN A 9 3.28 28.51 -2.29
CA GLN A 9 4.52 27.72 -2.27
C GLN A 9 4.54 26.57 -1.23
N PHE A 10 3.58 26.50 -0.30
CA PHE A 10 3.54 25.48 0.77
C PHE A 10 2.21 24.74 0.92
N ARG A 11 1.36 24.70 -0.12
CA ARG A 11 0.25 23.74 -0.11
C ARG A 11 0.84 22.34 -0.23
N LYS A 12 1.04 21.67 0.92
CA LYS A 12 1.35 20.24 0.96
C LYS A 12 0.31 19.54 0.10
N GLU A 13 0.77 18.87 -0.94
CA GLU A 13 -0.09 17.95 -1.70
C GLU A 13 -0.56 16.87 -0.72
N CYS A 14 -1.84 16.95 -0.37
CA CYS A 14 -2.48 16.01 0.53
C CYS A 14 -3.39 15.14 -0.31
N SER A 15 -3.04 13.87 -0.45
CA SER A 15 -3.95 12.87 -1.01
C SER A 15 -4.78 12.26 0.12
N LYS A 16 -6.10 12.15 -0.10
CA LYS A 16 -7.03 11.45 0.78
C LYS A 16 -7.81 10.44 -0.06
N PHE A 17 -8.02 9.25 0.47
CA PHE A 17 -8.80 8.17 -0.14
C PHE A 17 -9.34 7.27 0.98
N ALA A 18 -10.38 6.49 0.68
CA ALA A 18 -11.00 5.62 1.67
C ALA A 18 -10.15 4.35 1.89
N TYR A 19 -10.26 3.70 3.05
CA TYR A 19 -9.52 2.46 3.30
C TYR A 19 -9.98 1.31 2.38
N GLU A 20 -11.25 1.32 1.97
CA GLU A 20 -11.81 0.40 0.97
C GLU A 20 -11.18 0.55 -0.42
N ASP A 21 -10.57 1.69 -0.73
CA ASP A 21 -9.86 1.88 -2.00
C ASP A 21 -8.48 1.21 -2.00
N ILE A 22 -7.98 0.71 -0.87
CA ILE A 22 -6.65 0.09 -0.76
C ILE A 22 -6.74 -1.39 -1.14
N LYS A 23 -6.24 -1.73 -2.33
CA LYS A 23 -6.22 -3.11 -2.82
C LYS A 23 -5.01 -3.90 -2.35
N GLU A 24 -3.85 -3.26 -2.26
CA GLU A 24 -2.62 -3.94 -1.82
C GLU A 24 -1.74 -3.00 -0.99
N VAL A 25 -1.00 -3.58 -0.04
CA VAL A 25 -0.01 -2.87 0.78
C VAL A 25 1.24 -3.70 0.89
N HIS A 26 2.37 -3.16 0.40
CA HIS A 26 3.64 -3.87 0.37
C HIS A 26 4.70 -3.21 1.25
N LYS A 27 5.43 -4.04 1.99
CA LYS A 27 6.64 -3.62 2.72
C LYS A 27 7.77 -3.36 1.72
N ARG A 28 8.30 -2.13 1.70
CA ARG A 28 9.37 -1.72 0.78
C ARG A 28 10.60 -1.22 1.53
N ARG A 29 11.70 -1.12 0.78
CA ARG A 29 12.93 -0.44 1.21
C ARG A 29 13.02 0.93 0.53
N HIS A 30 13.57 1.91 1.24
CA HIS A 30 13.95 3.20 0.69
C HIS A 30 15.41 3.45 1.06
N ILE A 31 16.27 3.72 0.08
CA ILE A 31 17.73 3.82 0.25
C ILE A 31 18.27 2.62 1.06
N LEU A 32 17.91 1.41 0.61
CA LEU A 32 18.26 0.12 1.23
C LEU A 32 17.73 -0.12 2.67
N GLN A 33 17.10 0.87 3.29
CA GLN A 33 16.54 0.76 4.62
C GLN A 33 15.09 0.29 4.56
N PRO A 34 14.64 -0.64 5.42
CA PRO A 34 13.30 -1.20 5.36
C PRO A 34 12.31 -0.28 6.10
N ILE A 35 12.13 0.92 5.56
CA ILE A 35 11.43 2.06 6.16
C ILE A 35 10.26 2.58 5.32
N ALA A 36 9.84 1.86 4.28
CA ALA A 36 8.78 2.31 3.39
C ALA A 36 7.61 1.31 3.27
N LEU A 37 6.44 1.83 2.95
CA LEU A 37 5.29 1.07 2.49
C LEU A 37 4.87 1.59 1.13
N GLU A 38 4.43 0.70 0.25
CA GLU A 38 3.78 1.07 -1.01
C GLU A 38 2.32 0.65 -0.94
N LEU A 39 1.43 1.62 -1.16
CA LEU A 39 -0.02 1.41 -1.23
C LEU A 39 -0.45 1.39 -2.68
N PHE A 40 -1.27 0.43 -3.06
CA PHE A 40 -1.90 0.35 -4.37
C PHE A 40 -3.41 0.58 -4.22
N ALA A 41 -3.89 1.65 -4.83
CA ALA A 41 -5.30 2.01 -4.81
C ALA A 41 -6.06 1.35 -5.97
N ALA A 42 -7.38 1.21 -5.80
CA ALA A 42 -8.28 0.59 -6.77
C ALA A 42 -8.32 1.31 -8.13
N ASP A 43 -8.03 2.61 -8.14
CA ASP A 43 -7.98 3.44 -9.35
C ASP A 43 -6.64 3.39 -10.09
N GLY A 44 -5.73 2.52 -9.65
CA GLY A 44 -4.41 2.33 -10.26
C GLY A 44 -3.33 3.29 -9.76
N ARG A 45 -3.64 4.21 -8.83
CA ARG A 45 -2.60 5.06 -8.20
C ARG A 45 -1.77 4.26 -7.19
N ASN A 46 -0.48 4.55 -7.13
CA ASN A 46 0.42 4.02 -6.10
C ASN A 46 1.05 5.14 -5.26
N TYR A 47 1.21 4.87 -3.95
CA TYR A 47 1.80 5.81 -3.00
C TYR A 47 2.95 5.14 -2.23
N LEU A 48 4.17 5.63 -2.44
CA LEU A 48 5.33 5.22 -1.65
C LEU A 48 5.45 6.12 -0.41
N LEU A 49 5.05 5.58 0.75
CA LEU A 49 5.15 6.25 2.04
C LEU A 49 6.46 5.87 2.73
N VAL A 50 7.34 6.85 2.92
CA VAL A 50 8.62 6.68 3.62
C VAL A 50 8.48 7.19 5.06
N PHE A 51 8.85 6.37 6.03
CA PHE A 51 8.72 6.68 7.45
C PHE A 51 10.08 6.97 8.06
N VAL A 52 10.16 8.04 8.85
CA VAL A 52 11.25 8.23 9.80
C VAL A 52 10.94 7.41 11.05
N ARG A 53 11.93 6.70 11.60
CA ARG A 53 11.82 5.84 12.81
C ARG A 53 11.11 4.50 12.55
N LYS A 54 11.14 3.60 13.56
CA LYS A 54 10.64 2.21 13.50
C LYS A 54 9.09 2.09 13.39
N GLU A 55 8.42 3.05 12.73
CA GLU A 55 6.95 3.11 12.62
C GLU A 55 6.38 2.24 11.50
N ARG A 56 7.18 1.90 10.47
CA ARG A 56 6.72 1.18 9.27
C ARG A 56 5.90 -0.07 9.58
N ASN A 57 6.33 -0.89 10.54
CA ASN A 57 5.62 -2.12 10.90
C ASN A 57 4.30 -1.87 11.63
N LYS A 58 4.27 -0.86 12.51
CA LYS A 58 3.06 -0.48 13.26
C LYS A 58 1.98 0.04 12.31
N ILE A 59 2.37 0.87 11.34
CA ILE A 59 1.45 1.41 10.34
C ILE A 59 0.97 0.31 9.40
N TYR A 60 1.85 -0.59 8.97
CA TYR A 60 1.48 -1.76 8.18
C TYR A 60 0.38 -2.60 8.86
N GLN A 61 0.54 -2.92 10.15
CA GLN A 61 -0.46 -3.69 10.90
C GLN A 61 -1.80 -2.93 11.01
N ARG A 62 -1.76 -1.61 11.21
CA ARG A 62 -2.97 -0.80 11.23
C ARG A 62 -3.69 -0.81 9.88
N LEU A 63 -2.96 -0.69 8.77
CA LEU A 63 -3.53 -0.75 7.43
C LEU A 63 -4.21 -2.09 7.17
N LEU A 64 -3.58 -3.21 7.53
CA LEU A 64 -4.20 -4.54 7.40
C LEU A 64 -5.49 -4.65 8.22
N ASN A 65 -5.52 -4.10 9.43
CA ASN A 65 -6.71 -4.16 10.30
C ASN A 65 -7.83 -3.20 9.86
N SER A 66 -7.51 -2.12 9.15
CA SER A 66 -8.48 -1.09 8.76
C SER A 66 -9.00 -1.24 7.33
N ALA A 67 -8.17 -1.72 6.39
CA ALA A 67 -8.58 -2.01 5.03
C ALA A 67 -8.97 -3.48 4.93
N THR A 68 -10.25 -3.77 5.19
CA THR A 68 -10.81 -5.12 5.28
C THR A 68 -10.58 -5.96 4.02
N GLU A 69 -10.56 -5.34 2.83
CA GLU A 69 -10.28 -6.05 1.57
C GLU A 69 -8.86 -6.65 1.49
N LEU A 70 -7.88 -6.09 2.22
CA LEU A 70 -6.53 -6.67 2.31
C LEU A 70 -6.53 -7.99 3.06
N THR A 71 -7.39 -8.10 4.08
CA THR A 71 -7.48 -9.29 4.93
C THR A 71 -8.12 -10.45 4.15
N ASP A 72 -9.14 -10.17 3.33
CA ASP A 72 -9.79 -11.18 2.49
C ASP A 72 -8.89 -11.65 1.33
N SER A 73 -8.11 -10.72 0.73
CA SER A 73 -7.17 -11.05 -0.34
C SER A 73 -6.00 -11.93 0.16
N ALA A 74 -5.59 -11.79 1.43
CA ALA A 74 -4.60 -12.65 2.06
C ALA A 74 -5.13 -14.08 2.32
N ILE A 75 -6.44 -14.25 2.51
CA ILE A 75 -7.09 -15.56 2.66
C ILE A 75 -7.17 -16.30 1.31
N HIS A 76 -7.25 -15.57 0.20
CA HIS A 76 -7.36 -16.13 -1.16
C HIS A 76 -6.07 -16.16 -1.98
N SER A 77 -4.96 -15.59 -1.48
CA SER A 77 -3.66 -15.59 -2.18
C SER A 77 -2.95 -16.94 -2.09
N VAL A 78 -3.48 -17.93 -2.82
CA VAL A 78 -2.71 -19.09 -3.31
C VAL A 78 -1.95 -18.64 -4.57
N SER A 79 -0.90 -17.84 -4.37
CA SER A 79 0.04 -17.54 -5.45
C SER A 79 0.87 -18.79 -5.76
N GLY A 80 0.38 -19.67 -6.63
CA GLY A 80 1.21 -20.74 -7.19
C GLY A 80 0.54 -21.96 -7.82
N GLN A 81 -0.76 -22.23 -7.63
CA GLN A 81 -1.39 -23.41 -8.25
C GLN A 81 -2.28 -23.02 -9.42
N ARG A 82 -1.77 -23.18 -10.64
CA ARG A 82 -2.64 -23.45 -11.80
C ARG A 82 -3.33 -24.79 -11.52
N ARG A 83 -4.62 -24.76 -11.20
CA ARG A 83 -5.48 -25.95 -11.28
C ARG A 83 -5.44 -26.46 -12.73
N SER A 84 -5.47 -27.79 -12.85
CA SER A 84 -5.71 -28.57 -14.07
C SER A 84 -4.47 -29.14 -14.78
N ILE A 85 -3.92 -30.23 -14.24
CA ILE A 85 -3.50 -31.38 -15.07
C ILE A 85 -3.92 -32.64 -14.30
N ASN A 86 -4.93 -33.35 -14.82
CA ASN A 86 -5.32 -34.67 -14.33
C ASN A 86 -4.42 -35.68 -15.04
N ILE A 87 -3.51 -36.35 -14.32
CA ILE A 87 -2.73 -37.45 -14.87
C ILE A 87 -3.37 -38.73 -14.36
N GLU A 88 -4.08 -39.43 -15.25
CA GLU A 88 -4.54 -40.79 -15.02
C GLU A 88 -3.32 -41.70 -14.89
N GLN A 89 -3.23 -42.46 -13.80
CA GLN A 89 -2.21 -43.50 -13.64
C GLN A 89 -2.68 -44.75 -14.39
N GLY A 90 -1.88 -45.19 -15.35
CA GLY A 90 -1.96 -46.54 -15.91
C GLY A 90 -1.27 -47.56 -15.02
#